data_AF-A0A6G1ERK4-F1
#
_entry.id   AF-A0A6G1ERK4-F1
#
_cell.length_a   1.000
_cell.length_b   1.000
_cell.length_c   1.000
_cell.angle_alpha   90.00
_cell.angle_beta   90.00
_cell.angle_gamma   90.00
#
_symmetry.space_group_name_H-M   'P 1'
#
loop_
_entity.id
_entity.type
_entity.pdbx_description
1 polymer ?
#
loop_
_entity_poly.entity_id
_entity_poly.type
_entity_poly.pdbx_seq_one_letter_code
_entity_poly.pdbx_strand_id
1 'polypeptide(L)'
;MQDAEVIPALEAVLKDLSPHPIVRHEAAEALEAIGLQKSIPLLEESLAADPAVEVQETCELALRRIEEQKNTSALPAKQGLSVEQPRELLLNEQESMLLMCWVSYKTKLLQMHFLTVLKNDDEHPMVRHEAAEALGSIADQESIALLEESAKDAEPIVSQNCEVALSMLEYERSGKSFEFLFL
;
A
#
# COMPACT_ATOMS: atom_id res chain seq x y z
N MET A 1 -20.83 6.07 1.64
CA MET A 1 -21.30 6.26 3.03
C MET A 1 -20.88 5.07 3.93
N GLN A 2 -19.81 4.36 3.58
CA GLN A 2 -19.25 3.24 4.36
C GLN A 2 -17.93 3.60 5.04
N ASP A 3 -17.22 4.61 4.54
CA ASP A 3 -15.88 5.03 5.02
C ASP A 3 -15.87 5.44 6.50
N ALA A 4 -17.00 5.91 7.04
CA ALA A 4 -17.09 6.36 8.42
C ALA A 4 -17.33 5.21 9.44
N GLU A 5 -17.87 4.07 9.01
CA GLU A 5 -18.16 2.94 9.90
C GLU A 5 -16.96 2.02 10.10
N VAL A 6 -15.97 2.07 9.20
CA VAL A 6 -14.74 1.26 9.25
C VAL A 6 -13.67 1.88 10.17
N ILE A 7 -13.71 3.20 10.39
CA ILE A 7 -12.71 3.93 11.21
C ILE A 7 -12.54 3.34 12.61
N PRO A 8 -13.61 3.02 13.38
CA PRO A 8 -13.43 2.46 14.72
C PRO A 8 -12.74 1.10 14.70
N ALA A 9 -12.89 0.32 13.63
CA ALA A 9 -12.21 -0.96 13.49
C ALA A 9 -10.71 -0.75 13.19
N LEU A 10 -10.37 0.16 12.26
CA LEU A 10 -8.98 0.50 11.96
C LEU A 10 -8.26 1.13 13.17
N GLU A 11 -8.98 1.96 13.93
CA GLU A 11 -8.49 2.52 15.18
C GLU A 11 -8.19 1.45 16.23
N ALA A 12 -9.06 0.44 16.36
CA ALA A 12 -8.82 -0.66 17.27
C ALA A 12 -7.57 -1.46 16.88
N VAL A 13 -7.34 -1.66 15.58
CA VAL A 13 -6.15 -2.35 15.06
C VAL A 13 -4.86 -1.57 15.33
N LEU A 14 -4.82 -0.27 15.07
CA LEU A 14 -3.63 0.55 15.33
C LEU A 14 -3.30 0.69 16.82
N LYS A 15 -4.29 0.62 17.70
CA LYS A 15 -4.09 0.71 19.16
C LYS A 15 -3.69 -0.61 19.82
N ASP A 16 -3.97 -1.74 19.19
CA ASP A 16 -3.61 -3.05 19.70
C ASP A 16 -2.25 -3.48 19.14
N LEU A 17 -1.24 -3.63 20.00
CA LEU A 17 0.09 -4.10 19.62
C LEU A 17 0.19 -5.65 19.56
N SER A 18 -0.91 -6.36 19.83
CA SER A 18 -0.96 -7.83 19.78
C SER A 18 -0.91 -8.44 18.37
N PRO A 19 -1.52 -7.86 17.33
CA PRO A 19 -1.45 -8.37 15.97
C PRO A 19 -0.05 -8.20 15.37
N HIS A 20 0.21 -8.93 14.29
CA HIS A 20 1.45 -8.77 13.54
C HIS A 20 1.57 -7.34 12.96
N PRO A 21 2.77 -6.74 12.91
CA PRO A 21 2.98 -5.39 12.37
C PRO A 21 2.30 -5.12 11.03
N ILE A 22 2.25 -6.11 10.14
CA ILE A 22 1.57 -5.96 8.84
C ILE A 22 0.09 -5.61 8.95
N VAL A 23 -0.62 -6.15 9.94
CA VAL A 23 -2.06 -5.88 10.10
C VAL A 23 -2.27 -4.43 10.49
N ARG A 24 -1.31 -3.85 11.21
CA ARG A 24 -1.32 -2.44 11.60
C ARG A 24 -0.86 -1.53 10.45
N HIS A 25 0.12 -1.97 9.65
CA HIS A 25 0.51 -1.32 8.40
C HIS A 25 -0.68 -1.16 7.46
N GLU A 26 -1.38 -2.24 7.17
CA GLU A 26 -2.60 -2.28 6.33
C GLU A 26 -3.71 -1.37 6.89
N ALA A 27 -3.83 -1.28 8.21
CA ALA A 27 -4.78 -0.38 8.84
C ALA A 27 -4.41 1.10 8.65
N ALA A 28 -3.12 1.43 8.71
CA ALA A 28 -2.62 2.78 8.44
C ALA A 28 -2.79 3.14 6.96
N GLU A 29 -2.53 2.23 6.03
CA GLU A 29 -2.77 2.42 4.59
C GLU A 29 -4.24 2.59 4.26
N ALA A 30 -5.13 1.79 4.87
CA ALA A 30 -6.56 1.95 4.71
C ALA A 30 -7.02 3.34 5.18
N LEU A 31 -6.46 3.87 6.29
CA LEU A 31 -6.75 5.22 6.77
C LEU A 31 -6.20 6.31 5.83
N GLU A 32 -5.04 6.09 5.22
CA GLU A 32 -4.47 6.97 4.17
C GLU A 32 -5.39 7.05 2.96
N ALA A 33 -5.81 5.89 2.44
CA ALA A 33 -6.72 5.78 1.29
C ALA A 33 -8.09 6.43 1.56
N ILE A 34 -8.59 6.33 2.80
CA ILE A 34 -9.82 7.01 3.24
C ILE A 34 -9.63 8.53 3.30
N GLY A 35 -8.44 9.04 3.64
CA GLY A 35 -8.10 10.45 3.56
C GLY A 35 -8.80 11.38 4.58
N LEU A 36 -9.38 10.83 5.65
CA LEU A 36 -10.18 11.62 6.60
C LEU A 36 -9.30 12.35 7.62
N GLN A 37 -9.46 13.66 7.74
CA GLN A 37 -8.73 14.48 8.74
C GLN A 37 -8.90 14.01 10.20
N LYS A 38 -9.98 13.27 10.50
CA LYS A 38 -10.23 12.71 11.83
C LYS A 38 -9.25 11.59 12.21
N SER A 39 -8.57 10.96 11.25
CA SER A 39 -7.56 9.92 11.52
C SER A 39 -6.18 10.48 11.84
N ILE A 40 -5.92 11.78 11.61
CA ILE A 40 -4.61 12.40 11.85
C ILE A 40 -4.10 12.16 13.29
N PRO A 41 -4.89 12.42 14.37
CA PRO A 41 -4.38 12.21 15.73
C PRO A 41 -4.03 10.75 16.01
N LEU A 42 -4.74 9.81 15.39
CA LEU A 42 -4.49 8.38 15.53
C LEU A 42 -3.20 7.98 14.79
N LEU A 43 -2.98 8.49 13.58
CA LEU A 43 -1.75 8.25 12.83
C LEU A 43 -0.53 8.86 13.52
N GLU A 44 -0.66 10.06 14.11
CA GLU A 44 0.40 10.68 14.93
C GLU A 44 0.72 9.86 16.20
N GLU A 45 -0.31 9.34 16.87
CA GLU A 45 -0.15 8.45 18.02
C GLU A 45 0.58 7.16 17.63
N SER A 46 0.15 6.52 16.55
CA SER A 46 0.76 5.28 16.05
C SER A 46 2.20 5.50 15.57
N LEU A 47 2.48 6.60 14.87
CA LEU A 47 3.83 7.00 14.46
C LEU A 47 4.79 7.13 15.65
N ALA A 48 4.31 7.62 16.80
CA ALA A 48 5.13 7.81 17.98
C ALA A 48 5.26 6.56 18.87
N ALA A 49 4.24 5.68 18.87
CA ALA A 49 4.10 4.61 19.85
C ALA A 49 4.32 3.20 19.29
N ASP A 50 4.11 2.98 17.99
CA ASP A 50 4.25 1.64 17.41
C ASP A 50 5.72 1.20 17.43
N PRO A 51 6.07 -0.02 17.88
CA PRO A 51 7.45 -0.49 17.90
C PRO A 51 8.00 -0.90 16.53
N ALA A 52 7.14 -1.14 15.53
CA ALA A 52 7.54 -1.58 14.20
C ALA A 52 7.80 -0.37 13.29
N VAL A 53 9.00 -0.33 12.69
CA VAL A 53 9.42 0.78 11.84
C VAL A 53 8.53 0.90 10.61
N GLU A 54 8.08 -0.22 10.05
CA GLU A 54 7.23 -0.26 8.87
C GLU A 54 5.87 0.42 9.14
N VAL A 55 5.30 0.20 10.33
CA VAL A 55 4.04 0.86 10.72
C VAL A 55 4.26 2.36 10.95
N GLN A 56 5.37 2.74 11.56
CA GLN A 56 5.74 4.14 11.76
C GLN A 56 5.87 4.86 10.42
N GLU A 57 6.65 4.31 9.49
CA GLU A 57 6.88 4.88 8.16
C GLU A 57 5.57 5.03 7.38
N THR A 58 4.71 4.02 7.40
CA THR A 58 3.39 4.06 6.77
C THR A 58 2.50 5.16 7.38
N CYS A 59 2.50 5.33 8.70
CA CYS A 59 1.78 6.42 9.35
C CYS A 59 2.33 7.80 8.93
N GLU A 60 3.65 7.93 8.77
CA GLU A 60 4.27 9.18 8.31
C GLU A 60 3.85 9.54 6.88
N LEU A 61 3.84 8.57 5.96
CA LEU A 61 3.35 8.76 4.59
C LEU A 61 1.88 9.16 4.57
N ALA A 62 1.06 8.47 5.35
CA ALA A 62 -0.37 8.73 5.48
C ALA A 62 -0.63 10.18 5.90
N LEU A 63 0.08 10.66 6.92
CA LEU A 63 0.00 12.04 7.38
C LEU A 63 0.37 13.04 6.28
N ARG A 64 1.53 12.84 5.62
CA ARG A 64 1.99 13.72 4.53
C ARG A 64 0.94 13.84 3.43
N ARG A 65 0.36 12.72 3.02
CA ARG A 65 -0.60 12.68 1.91
C ARG A 65 -1.95 13.29 2.27
N ILE A 66 -2.43 13.06 3.49
CA ILE A 66 -3.65 13.71 4.01
C ILE A 66 -3.47 15.24 4.07
N GLU A 67 -2.27 15.72 4.41
CA GLU A 67 -1.94 17.16 4.38
C GLU A 67 -1.88 17.74 2.96
N GLU A 68 -1.31 17.01 2.00
CA GLU A 68 -1.26 17.43 0.59
C GLU A 68 -2.66 17.57 -0.03
N GLN A 69 -3.56 16.63 0.27
CA GLN A 69 -4.98 16.70 -0.17
C GLN A 69 -5.69 17.93 0.40
N LYS A 70 -5.38 18.30 1.65
CA LYS A 70 -5.89 19.53 2.26
C LYS A 70 -5.38 20.77 1.53
N ASN A 71 -4.08 20.83 1.22
CA ASN A 71 -3.46 21.99 0.56
C ASN A 71 -3.90 22.14 -0.91
N THR A 72 -4.13 21.04 -1.63
CA THR A 72 -4.65 21.06 -3.00
C THR A 72 -6.12 21.50 -3.07
N SER A 73 -6.94 21.15 -2.06
CA SER A 73 -8.31 21.63 -1.94
C SER A 73 -8.45 23.12 -1.56
N ALA A 74 -7.35 23.75 -1.12
CA ALA A 74 -7.31 25.14 -0.64
C ALA A 74 -6.83 26.17 -1.68
N LEU A 75 -6.47 25.76 -2.91
CA LEU A 75 -6.08 26.69 -3.98
C LEU A 75 -7.32 27.30 -4.65
N PRO A 76 -7.54 28.63 -4.58
CA PRO A 76 -8.57 29.27 -5.40
C PRO A 76 -8.14 29.18 -6.86
N ALA A 77 -9.06 28.78 -7.73
CA ALA A 77 -8.87 28.81 -9.17
C ALA A 77 -8.51 30.23 -9.64
N LYS A 78 -7.22 30.52 -9.82
CA LYS A 78 -6.59 31.48 -10.75
C LYS A 78 -5.14 31.74 -10.34
N GLN A 79 -4.20 31.24 -11.13
CA GLN A 79 -3.28 32.01 -11.97
C GLN A 79 -2.26 31.05 -12.57
N GLY A 80 -2.27 30.92 -13.89
CA GLY A 80 -1.27 30.14 -14.60
C GLY A 80 0.11 30.76 -14.41
N LEU A 81 1.12 29.93 -14.16
CA LEU A 81 2.52 30.31 -14.20
C LEU A 81 3.39 29.07 -14.52
N SER A 82 4.12 29.25 -15.63
CA SER A 82 5.41 28.69 -16.07
C SER A 82 5.86 27.31 -15.61
N VAL A 83 5.97 26.42 -16.59
CA VAL A 83 6.71 25.15 -16.56
C VAL A 83 8.21 25.45 -16.53
N GLU A 84 8.81 25.70 -15.37
CA GLU A 84 10.25 25.49 -15.15
C GLU A 84 10.53 25.34 -13.64
N GLN A 85 10.73 24.10 -13.19
CA GLN A 85 11.79 23.71 -12.24
C GLN A 85 11.72 22.19 -11.95
N PRO A 86 12.65 21.37 -12.48
CA PRO A 86 12.84 20.00 -12.02
C PRO A 86 13.61 20.07 -10.70
N ARG A 87 12.94 19.79 -9.58
CA ARG A 87 13.63 19.51 -8.32
C ARG A 87 13.61 18.02 -8.08
N GLU A 88 14.78 17.43 -8.30
CA GLU A 88 15.27 16.25 -7.60
C GLU A 88 14.81 16.32 -6.13
N LEU A 89 13.82 15.51 -5.78
CA LEU A 89 13.39 15.29 -4.40
C LEU A 89 13.42 13.78 -4.19
N LEU A 90 14.53 13.34 -3.58
CA LEU A 90 14.67 12.18 -2.70
C LEU A 90 13.72 11.00 -2.97
N LEU A 91 14.23 10.04 -3.73
CA LEU A 91 13.77 8.64 -3.70
C LEU A 91 13.97 8.11 -2.28
N ASN A 92 12.93 8.16 -1.46
CA ASN A 92 12.80 7.34 -0.26
C ASN A 92 11.95 6.13 -0.63
N GLU A 93 12.35 4.96 -0.15
CA GLU A 93 11.87 3.62 -0.54
C GLU A 93 10.41 3.31 -0.10
N GLN A 94 9.63 4.34 0.20
CA GLN A 94 8.32 4.26 0.85
C GLN A 94 7.15 4.81 0.02
N GLU A 95 7.34 5.44 -1.15
CA GLU A 95 6.20 5.89 -1.97
C GLU A 95 5.50 4.76 -2.77
N SER A 96 5.56 3.51 -2.31
CA SER A 96 5.31 2.31 -3.12
C SER A 96 3.88 2.16 -3.65
N MET A 97 2.81 2.41 -2.90
CA MET A 97 1.45 2.13 -3.39
C MET A 97 0.98 3.09 -4.52
N LEU A 98 1.55 4.30 -4.60
CA LEU A 98 1.26 5.28 -5.68
C LEU A 98 2.32 5.29 -6.76
N LEU A 99 3.56 4.97 -6.38
CA LEU A 99 4.60 4.64 -7.31
C LEU A 99 4.24 3.36 -8.07
N MET A 100 3.45 2.43 -7.52
CA MET A 100 2.91 1.24 -8.22
C MET A 100 2.07 1.62 -9.45
N CYS A 101 1.16 2.59 -9.29
CA CYS A 101 0.36 3.17 -10.38
C CYS A 101 1.22 4.01 -11.38
N TRP A 102 2.37 4.53 -10.94
CA TRP A 102 3.27 5.34 -11.79
C TRP A 102 4.38 4.51 -12.47
N VAL A 103 4.75 3.36 -11.90
CA VAL A 103 5.84 2.46 -12.32
C VAL A 103 5.38 1.36 -13.27
N SER A 104 4.07 1.27 -13.58
CA SER A 104 3.58 0.55 -14.76
C SER A 104 4.29 0.95 -16.08
N TYR A 105 5.16 1.98 -16.07
CA TYR A 105 5.93 2.43 -17.22
C TYR A 105 7.46 2.16 -17.20
N LYS A 106 8.09 1.60 -16.14
CA LYS A 106 9.58 1.44 -16.14
C LYS A 106 10.13 0.06 -15.69
N THR A 107 10.43 -0.73 -16.73
CA THR A 107 11.56 -1.68 -16.88
C THR A 107 11.58 -2.95 -16.03
N LYS A 108 11.49 -4.09 -16.74
CA LYS A 108 11.82 -5.49 -16.40
C LYS A 108 12.87 -5.75 -15.30
N LEU A 109 13.79 -4.84 -15.04
CA LEU A 109 14.78 -4.96 -13.97
C LEU A 109 14.14 -4.94 -12.57
N LEU A 110 13.11 -4.12 -12.36
CA LEU A 110 12.43 -4.02 -11.07
C LEU A 110 11.59 -5.29 -10.80
N GLN A 111 10.96 -5.83 -11.83
CA GLN A 111 10.28 -7.12 -11.77
C GLN A 111 11.21 -8.26 -11.34
N MET A 112 12.41 -8.35 -11.93
CA MET A 112 13.39 -9.37 -11.54
C MET A 112 13.79 -9.28 -10.06
N HIS A 113 13.83 -8.06 -9.51
CA HIS A 113 14.09 -7.85 -8.10
C HIS A 113 12.96 -8.41 -7.23
N PHE A 114 11.70 -8.07 -7.51
CA PHE A 114 10.56 -8.59 -6.75
C PHE A 114 10.42 -10.11 -6.83
N LEU A 115 10.68 -10.71 -8.01
CA LEU A 115 10.74 -12.16 -8.16
C LEU A 115 11.81 -12.81 -7.27
N THR A 116 12.94 -12.13 -7.09
CA THR A 116 14.04 -12.61 -6.23
C THR A 116 13.69 -12.47 -4.75
N VAL A 117 13.08 -11.34 -4.37
CA VAL A 117 12.65 -11.04 -3.00
C VAL A 117 11.58 -12.03 -2.54
N LEU A 118 10.52 -12.24 -3.32
CA LEU A 118 9.42 -13.13 -2.93
C LEU A 118 9.87 -14.59 -2.75
N LYS A 119 10.87 -15.03 -3.53
CA LYS A 119 11.50 -16.36 -3.43
C LYS A 119 12.48 -16.53 -2.27
N ASN A 120 12.87 -15.43 -1.61
CA ASN A 120 13.87 -15.49 -0.55
C ASN A 120 13.21 -15.74 0.81
N ASP A 121 13.24 -16.99 1.28
CA ASP A 121 12.67 -17.38 2.58
C ASP A 121 13.36 -16.70 3.78
N ASP A 122 14.60 -16.21 3.59
CA ASP A 122 15.35 -15.49 4.63
C ASP A 122 15.02 -13.99 4.67
N GLU A 123 14.21 -13.48 3.72
CA GLU A 123 13.80 -12.09 3.68
C GLU A 123 12.66 -11.79 4.67
N HIS A 124 12.61 -10.54 5.15
CA HIS A 124 11.58 -10.13 6.10
C HIS A 124 10.17 -10.30 5.51
N PRO A 125 9.20 -10.86 6.26
CA PRO A 125 7.83 -11.07 5.80
C PRO A 125 7.16 -9.86 5.17
N MET A 126 7.38 -8.65 5.73
CA MET A 126 6.84 -7.41 5.16
C MET A 126 7.38 -7.15 3.75
N VAL A 127 8.69 -7.32 3.55
CA VAL A 127 9.34 -7.06 2.25
C VAL A 127 8.87 -8.08 1.21
N ARG A 128 8.62 -9.32 1.63
CA ARG A 128 8.02 -10.36 0.77
C ARG A 128 6.56 -10.06 0.43
N HIS A 129 5.80 -9.53 1.38
CA HIS A 129 4.42 -9.10 1.15
C HIS A 129 4.34 -7.99 0.08
N GLU A 130 5.15 -6.94 0.22
CA GLU A 130 5.25 -5.83 -0.76
C GLU A 130 5.64 -6.34 -2.16
N ALA A 131 6.58 -7.28 -2.22
CA ALA A 131 6.97 -7.90 -3.48
C ALA A 131 5.83 -8.70 -4.12
N ALA A 132 5.01 -9.41 -3.32
CA ALA A 132 3.84 -10.11 -3.81
C ALA A 132 2.78 -9.15 -4.37
N GLU A 133 2.52 -8.04 -3.68
CA GLU A 133 1.58 -7.02 -4.14
C GLU A 133 2.03 -6.40 -5.48
N ALA A 134 3.32 -6.05 -5.57
CA ALA A 134 3.92 -5.50 -6.78
C ALA A 134 3.85 -6.45 -7.97
N LEU A 135 4.14 -7.74 -7.74
CA LEU A 135 3.99 -8.79 -8.75
C LEU A 135 2.54 -8.99 -9.17
N GLY A 136 1.60 -8.85 -8.23
CA GLY A 136 0.16 -8.84 -8.49
C GLY A 136 -0.22 -7.73 -9.47
N SER A 137 0.25 -6.51 -9.22
CA SER A 137 0.04 -5.36 -10.10
C SER A 137 0.72 -5.48 -11.47
N ILE A 138 1.87 -6.18 -11.55
CA ILE A 138 2.56 -6.45 -12.83
C ILE A 138 1.78 -7.46 -13.68
N ALA A 139 1.14 -8.45 -13.05
CA ALA A 139 0.16 -9.34 -13.68
C ALA A 139 0.67 -10.20 -14.87
N ASP A 140 1.98 -10.36 -15.03
CA ASP A 140 2.56 -11.13 -16.13
C ASP A 140 2.68 -12.63 -15.80
N GLN A 141 2.99 -13.44 -16.81
CA GLN A 141 2.97 -14.90 -16.67
C GLN A 141 3.98 -15.42 -15.62
N GLU A 142 5.14 -14.77 -15.51
CA GLU A 142 6.18 -15.16 -14.55
C GLU A 142 5.80 -14.78 -13.12
N SER A 143 5.26 -13.58 -12.95
CA SER A 143 4.76 -13.07 -11.67
C SER A 143 3.62 -13.94 -11.14
N ILE A 144 2.66 -14.30 -12.00
CA ILE A 144 1.52 -15.14 -11.62
C ILE A 144 1.97 -16.54 -11.22
N ALA A 145 2.88 -17.15 -11.99
CA ALA A 145 3.39 -18.48 -11.63
C ALA A 145 4.07 -18.46 -10.25
N LEU A 146 4.81 -17.40 -9.93
CA LEU A 146 5.43 -17.26 -8.62
C LEU A 146 4.42 -16.97 -7.50
N LEU A 147 3.39 -16.17 -7.76
CA LEU A 147 2.30 -15.94 -6.79
C LEU A 147 1.53 -17.23 -6.49
N GLU A 148 1.26 -18.07 -7.50
CA GLU A 148 0.61 -19.39 -7.31
C GLU A 148 1.48 -20.36 -6.49
N GLU A 149 2.80 -20.29 -6.65
CA GLU A 149 3.75 -21.04 -5.83
C GLU A 149 3.78 -20.51 -4.39
N SER A 150 3.87 -19.19 -4.25
CA SER A 150 3.99 -18.48 -2.96
C SER A 150 2.67 -18.40 -2.18
N ALA A 151 1.54 -18.72 -2.80
CA ALA A 151 0.27 -18.95 -2.08
C ALA A 151 0.34 -20.12 -1.07
N LYS A 152 1.42 -20.91 -1.09
CA LYS A 152 1.70 -21.99 -0.13
C LYS A 152 2.80 -21.64 0.86
N ASP A 153 3.17 -20.36 0.93
CA ASP A 153 4.23 -19.90 1.81
C ASP A 153 3.97 -20.30 3.28
N ALA A 154 5.06 -20.59 4.00
CA ALA A 154 4.98 -20.95 5.41
C ALA A 154 4.49 -19.76 6.27
N GLU A 155 4.75 -18.54 5.84
CA GLU A 155 4.25 -17.32 6.46
C GLU A 155 2.81 -17.05 5.97
N PRO A 156 1.79 -17.12 6.85
CA PRO A 156 0.39 -16.91 6.47
C PRO A 156 0.15 -15.57 5.79
N ILE A 157 0.89 -14.54 6.19
CA ILE A 157 0.75 -13.19 5.66
C ILE A 157 1.15 -13.12 4.18
N VAL A 158 2.24 -13.79 3.80
CA VAL A 158 2.71 -13.81 2.42
C VAL A 158 1.77 -14.65 1.55
N SER A 159 1.40 -15.85 2.03
CA SER A 159 0.49 -16.73 1.31
C SER A 159 -0.89 -16.10 1.09
N GLN A 160 -1.48 -15.49 2.13
CA GLN A 160 -2.77 -14.79 2.02
C GLN A 160 -2.68 -13.60 1.05
N ASN A 161 -1.59 -12.83 1.07
CA ASN A 161 -1.44 -11.72 0.13
C ASN A 161 -1.34 -12.21 -1.32
N CYS A 162 -0.62 -13.30 -1.57
CA CYS A 162 -0.58 -13.94 -2.89
C CYS A 162 -1.97 -14.41 -3.35
N GLU A 163 -2.78 -14.98 -2.46
CA GLU A 163 -4.16 -15.38 -2.78
C GLU A 163 -5.05 -14.17 -3.14
N VAL A 164 -4.93 -13.07 -2.41
CA VAL A 164 -5.65 -11.82 -2.69
C VAL A 164 -5.23 -11.25 -4.05
N ALA A 165 -3.92 -11.13 -4.31
CA ALA A 165 -3.40 -10.66 -5.58
C ALA A 165 -3.91 -11.51 -6.77
N LEU A 166 -3.86 -12.85 -6.66
CA LEU A 166 -4.39 -13.75 -7.68
C LEU A 166 -5.91 -13.58 -7.87
N SER A 167 -6.66 -13.43 -6.78
CA SER A 167 -8.11 -13.21 -6.83
C SER A 167 -8.47 -11.90 -7.53
N MET A 168 -7.72 -10.83 -7.26
CA MET A 168 -7.87 -9.54 -7.95
C MET A 168 -7.60 -9.67 -9.46
N LEU A 169 -6.54 -10.40 -9.83
CA LEU A 169 -6.22 -10.68 -11.23
C LEU A 169 -7.28 -11.50 -11.95
N GLU A 170 -7.80 -12.54 -11.31
CA GLU A 170 -8.92 -13.33 -11.85
C GLU A 170 -10.17 -12.46 -12.04
N TYR A 171 -10.45 -11.59 -11.08
CA TYR A 171 -11.57 -10.66 -11.15
C TYR A 171 -11.43 -9.70 -12.34
N GLU A 172 -10.29 -9.04 -12.49
CA GLU A 172 -10.02 -8.14 -13.62
C GLU A 172 -10.12 -8.85 -14.97
N ARG A 173 -9.54 -10.05 -15.08
CA ARG A 173 -9.61 -10.88 -16.29
C ARG A 173 -11.01 -11.34 -16.63
N SER A 174 -11.89 -11.48 -15.63
CA SER A 174 -13.28 -11.85 -15.84
C SER A 174 -14.10 -10.74 -16.52
N GLY A 175 -13.54 -9.55 -16.70
CA GLY A 175 -14.19 -8.42 -17.38
C GLY A 175 -15.40 -7.87 -16.61
N LYS A 176 -15.57 -8.27 -15.35
CA LYS A 176 -16.55 -7.69 -14.45
C LYS A 176 -16.04 -6.32 -14.03
N SER A 177 -16.81 -5.27 -14.30
CA SER A 177 -16.57 -3.96 -13.69
C SER A 177 -16.71 -4.09 -12.18
N PHE A 178 -15.83 -3.40 -11.43
CA PHE A 178 -15.81 -3.26 -9.97
C PHE A 178 -17.10 -2.60 -9.44
N GLU A 179 -18.25 -3.22 -9.67
CA GLU A 179 -19.50 -2.90 -8.99
C GLU A 179 -19.69 -3.95 -7.89
N PHE A 180 -19.47 -3.50 -6.65
CA PHE A 180 -19.73 -4.16 -5.37
C PHE A 180 -18.69 -5.14 -4.82
N LEU A 181 -17.81 -4.59 -3.99
CA LEU A 181 -17.29 -5.27 -2.79
C LEU A 181 -17.55 -4.43 -1.51
N PHE A 182 -18.66 -3.69 -1.51
CA PHE A 182 -19.18 -2.97 -0.35
C PHE A 182 -20.73 -2.92 -0.40
N LEU A 183 -21.39 -4.08 -0.32
CA LEU A 183 -22.84 -4.17 -0.08
C LEU A 183 -23.09 -5.04 1.15
#